data_AF-M1V5X4-F1
#
_entry.id   AF-M1V5X4-F1
#
_cell.length_a   1.000
_cell.length_b   1.000
_cell.length_c   1.000
_cell.angle_alpha   90.00
_cell.angle_beta   90.00
_cell.angle_gamma   90.00
#
_symmetry.space_group_name_H-M   'P 1'
#
loop_
_entity.id
_entity.type
_entity.pdbx_description
1 polymer ?
#
loop_
_entity_poly.entity_id
_entity_poly.type
_entity_poly.pdbx_seq_one_letter_code
_entity_poly.pdbx_strand_id
1 'polypeptide(L)'
;MDTTASYHVLLVLLSVETFLFFAVIAQTAVQEPLAHGKIARFFGLAFLSESVAGLALAVTPLLRGSVFLLDLFALIAVVAIWAGAAVAIIGAAHVVFPEDARREVRVALVVLFAFVFAFGTARLYVAVSAATPALPLWSTDSLRVSVAVSQGAMASVGAACVLRALARPKIRGRNGASVLLLGTLVCLVGSVIWTWLLGKCELSQTLDKEDVRCPLPPVFDHNALYCLFLIAGNILSAEGVLRLMAVGDGALNYAEIP
;
A
#
# COMPACT_ATOMS: atom_id res chain seq x y z
N MET A 1 6.23 29.20 -0.65
CA MET A 1 7.20 28.30 0.00
C MET A 1 6.96 26.93 -0.61
N ASP A 2 7.98 26.32 -1.20
CA ASP A 2 7.93 25.11 -2.04
C ASP A 2 7.59 23.84 -1.26
N THR A 3 6.38 23.76 -0.70
CA THR A 3 5.85 22.56 -0.04
C THR A 3 5.83 21.35 -0.98
N THR A 4 5.77 21.57 -2.30
CA THR A 4 5.88 20.50 -3.31
C THR A 4 7.24 19.82 -3.39
N ALA A 5 8.35 20.49 -3.05
CA ALA A 5 9.68 19.91 -3.24
C ALA A 5 9.94 18.73 -2.28
N SER A 6 9.53 18.86 -1.01
CA SER A 6 9.68 17.81 -0.01
C SER A 6 8.87 16.56 -0.36
N TYR A 7 7.64 16.74 -0.87
CA TYR A 7 6.82 15.63 -1.34
C TYR A 7 7.48 14.87 -2.50
N HIS A 8 8.04 15.57 -3.49
CA HIS A 8 8.72 14.91 -4.62
C HIS A 8 9.98 14.16 -4.19
N VAL A 9 10.79 14.74 -3.29
CA VAL A 9 11.95 14.04 -2.73
C VAL A 9 11.51 12.76 -2.00
N LEU A 10 10.44 12.83 -1.20
CA LEU A 10 9.93 11.67 -0.49
C LEU A 10 9.33 10.61 -1.42
N LEU A 11 8.69 10.98 -2.53
CA LEU A 11 8.25 10.02 -3.54
C LEU A 11 9.42 9.30 -4.22
N VAL A 12 10.51 10.02 -4.52
CA VAL A 12 11.73 9.40 -5.05
C VAL A 12 12.33 8.45 -4.02
N LEU A 13 12.42 8.85 -2.76
CA LEU A 13 12.93 7.98 -1.69
C LEU A 13 12.06 6.73 -1.52
N LEU A 14 10.73 6.88 -1.47
CA LEU A 14 9.79 5.78 -1.43
C LEU A 14 9.97 4.84 -2.63
N SER A 15 10.14 5.38 -3.84
CA SER A 15 10.36 4.58 -5.05
C SER A 15 11.66 3.78 -5.00
N VAL A 16 12.75 4.40 -4.57
CA VAL A 16 14.06 3.75 -4.43
C VAL A 16 14.00 2.68 -3.34
N GLU A 17 13.42 2.99 -2.19
CA GLU A 17 13.29 2.09 -1.06
C GLU A 17 12.47 0.84 -1.43
N THR A 18 11.29 1.02 -2.02
CA THR A 18 10.44 -0.09 -2.47
C THR A 18 11.12 -0.94 -3.54
N PHE A 19 11.91 -0.33 -4.44
CA PHE A 19 12.73 -1.08 -5.40
C PHE A 19 13.80 -1.92 -4.69
N LEU A 20 14.47 -1.38 -3.67
CA LEU A 20 15.46 -2.12 -2.89
C LEU A 20 14.82 -3.29 -2.14
N PHE A 21 13.63 -3.11 -1.56
CA PHE A 21 12.90 -4.22 -0.94
C PHE A 21 12.53 -5.30 -1.94
N PHE A 22 12.04 -4.93 -3.14
CA PHE A 22 11.83 -5.88 -4.22
C PHE A 22 13.12 -6.64 -4.57
N ALA A 23 14.24 -5.93 -4.74
CA ALA A 23 15.52 -6.55 -5.11
C ALA A 23 16.00 -7.56 -4.04
N VAL A 24 15.90 -7.19 -2.75
CA VAL A 24 16.25 -8.08 -1.63
C VAL A 24 15.34 -9.31 -1.60
N ILE A 25 14.02 -9.11 -1.68
CA ILE A 25 13.05 -10.22 -1.70
C ILE A 25 13.29 -11.16 -2.88
N ALA A 26 13.53 -10.60 -4.08
CA ALA A 26 13.82 -11.38 -5.28
C ALA A 26 15.13 -12.17 -5.15
N GLN A 27 16.18 -11.55 -4.60
CA GLN A 27 17.46 -12.20 -4.37
C GLN A 27 17.34 -13.34 -3.35
N THR A 28 16.65 -13.12 -2.23
CA THR A 28 16.39 -14.16 -1.22
C THR A 28 15.61 -15.33 -1.81
N ALA A 29 14.64 -15.07 -2.70
CA ALA A 29 13.89 -16.12 -3.39
C ALA A 29 14.74 -16.96 -4.34
N VAL A 30 15.72 -16.35 -5.02
CA VAL A 30 16.65 -17.08 -5.90
C VAL A 30 17.60 -17.97 -5.11
N GLN A 31 18.03 -17.54 -3.92
CA GLN A 31 18.93 -18.31 -3.06
C GLN A 31 18.24 -19.54 -2.44
N GLU A 32 16.94 -19.43 -2.11
CA GLU A 32 16.16 -20.52 -1.50
C GLU A 32 14.81 -20.74 -2.22
N PRO A 33 14.82 -21.27 -3.46
CA PRO A 33 13.65 -21.30 -4.35
C PRO A 33 12.53 -22.22 -3.89
N LEU A 34 12.83 -23.26 -3.10
CA LEU A 34 11.88 -24.26 -2.63
C LEU A 34 11.08 -23.82 -1.39
N ALA A 35 11.53 -22.77 -0.69
CA ALA A 35 10.93 -22.34 0.59
C ALA A 35 10.08 -21.06 0.47
N HIS A 36 10.43 -20.17 -0.45
CA HIS A 36 9.94 -18.77 -0.42
C HIS A 36 9.12 -18.34 -1.63
N GLY A 37 8.97 -19.23 -2.63
CA GLY A 37 8.65 -18.84 -4.00
C GLY A 37 7.36 -18.05 -4.21
N LYS A 38 6.30 -18.32 -3.42
CA LYS A 38 4.99 -17.67 -3.62
C LYS A 38 4.88 -16.32 -2.88
N ILE A 39 5.21 -16.27 -1.57
CA ILE A 39 5.21 -15.02 -0.79
C ILE A 39 6.16 -14.01 -1.43
N ALA A 40 7.38 -14.42 -1.77
CA ALA A 40 8.38 -13.55 -2.38
C ALA A 40 7.92 -13.01 -3.74
N ARG A 41 7.26 -13.84 -4.56
CA ARG A 41 6.74 -13.42 -5.86
C ARG A 41 5.67 -12.35 -5.73
N PHE A 42 4.65 -12.56 -4.90
CA PHE A 42 3.52 -11.64 -4.84
C PHE A 42 3.85 -10.33 -4.11
N PHE A 43 4.53 -10.40 -2.96
CA PHE A 43 4.95 -9.20 -2.26
C PHE A 43 6.11 -8.49 -2.96
N GLY A 44 7.03 -9.22 -3.59
CA GLY A 44 8.06 -8.61 -4.44
C GLY A 44 7.44 -7.83 -5.60
N LEU A 45 6.45 -8.41 -6.30
CA LEU A 45 5.71 -7.69 -7.34
C LEU A 45 4.93 -6.49 -6.78
N ALA A 46 4.37 -6.59 -5.55
CA ALA A 46 3.70 -5.46 -4.91
C ALA A 46 4.65 -4.28 -4.70
N PHE A 47 5.85 -4.53 -4.15
CA PHE A 47 6.88 -3.51 -3.94
C PHE A 47 7.41 -2.94 -5.26
N LEU A 48 7.60 -3.77 -6.29
CA LEU A 48 7.99 -3.28 -7.62
C LEU A 48 6.92 -2.37 -8.22
N SER A 49 5.65 -2.76 -8.12
CA SER A 49 4.52 -1.95 -8.58
C SER A 49 4.44 -0.62 -7.84
N GLU A 50 4.63 -0.62 -6.52
CA GLU A 50 4.68 0.62 -5.73
C GLU A 50 5.86 1.51 -6.12
N SER A 51 7.03 0.92 -6.38
CA SER A 51 8.21 1.65 -6.86
C SER A 51 7.95 2.37 -8.19
N VAL A 52 7.34 1.66 -9.15
CA VAL A 52 6.96 2.21 -10.46
C VAL A 52 5.92 3.32 -10.29
N ALA A 53 4.93 3.13 -9.43
CA ALA A 53 3.93 4.16 -9.14
C ALA A 53 4.56 5.41 -8.52
N GLY A 54 5.42 5.24 -7.50
CA GLY A 54 6.13 6.34 -6.85
C GLY A 54 7.03 7.11 -7.82
N LEU A 55 7.77 6.40 -8.68
CA LEU A 55 8.60 7.03 -9.71
C LEU A 55 7.76 7.81 -10.72
N ALA A 56 6.66 7.22 -11.18
CA ALA A 56 5.79 7.87 -12.16
C ALA A 56 5.19 9.17 -11.60
N LEU A 57 4.71 9.15 -10.35
CA LEU A 57 4.21 10.32 -9.64
C LEU A 57 5.33 11.36 -9.37
N ALA A 58 6.55 10.92 -9.05
CA ALA A 58 7.69 11.81 -8.81
C ALA A 58 8.14 12.55 -10.07
N VAL A 59 8.07 11.92 -11.24
CA VAL A 59 8.51 12.49 -12.53
C VAL A 59 7.46 13.41 -13.15
N THR A 60 6.17 13.25 -12.81
CA THR A 60 5.06 14.04 -13.36
C THR A 60 5.29 15.57 -13.37
N PRO A 61 5.81 16.22 -12.31
CA PRO A 61 6.08 17.66 -12.31
C PRO A 61 7.16 18.12 -13.30
N LEU A 62 8.09 17.22 -13.66
CA LEU A 62 9.16 17.51 -14.63
C LEU A 62 8.62 17.52 -16.07
N LEU A 63 7.40 17.00 -16.28
CA LEU A 63 6.77 16.83 -17.59
C LEU A 63 5.75 17.94 -17.91
N ARG A 64 5.70 19.02 -17.13
CA ARG A 64 4.72 20.14 -17.26
C ARG A 64 4.65 20.81 -18.64
N GLY A 65 5.58 20.52 -19.56
CA GLY A 65 5.56 21.00 -20.95
C GLY A 65 4.87 20.09 -21.97
N SER A 66 4.42 18.89 -21.60
CA SER A 66 3.78 17.94 -22.52
C SER A 66 2.58 17.23 -21.89
N VAL A 67 1.37 17.57 -22.34
CA VAL A 67 0.11 16.96 -21.88
C VAL A 67 0.13 15.45 -22.09
N PHE A 68 0.61 14.98 -23.24
CA PHE A 68 0.73 13.56 -23.54
C PHE A 68 1.61 12.80 -22.53
N LEU A 69 2.77 13.36 -22.18
CA LEU A 69 3.68 12.71 -21.22
C LEU A 69 3.11 12.73 -19.80
N LEU A 70 2.38 13.78 -19.42
CA LEU A 70 1.67 13.85 -18.15
C LEU A 70 0.60 12.76 -18.03
N ASP A 71 -0.26 12.63 -19.04
CA ASP A 71 -1.33 11.63 -19.07
C ASP A 71 -0.78 10.20 -19.07
N LEU A 72 0.32 9.96 -19.80
CA LEU A 72 0.98 8.67 -19.83
C LEU A 72 1.54 8.27 -18.46
N PHE A 73 2.25 9.16 -17.78
CA PHE A 73 2.83 8.88 -16.46
C PHE A 73 1.76 8.73 -15.38
N ALA A 74 0.69 9.52 -15.46
CA ALA A 74 -0.49 9.36 -14.60
C ALA A 74 -1.14 7.98 -14.80
N LEU A 75 -1.31 7.53 -16.05
CA LEU A 75 -1.84 6.20 -16.36
C LEU A 75 -0.94 5.08 -15.83
N ILE A 76 0.38 5.20 -16.01
CA ILE A 76 1.35 4.23 -15.47
C ILE A 76 1.20 4.14 -13.94
N ALA A 77 1.09 5.26 -13.25
CA ALA A 77 0.90 5.28 -11.80
C ALA A 77 -0.37 4.56 -11.37
N VAL A 78 -1.52 4.83 -12.03
CA VAL A 78 -2.80 4.17 -11.73
C VAL A 78 -2.70 2.66 -11.93
N VAL A 79 -2.20 2.24 -13.10
CA VAL A 79 -2.07 0.81 -13.44
C VAL A 79 -1.15 0.10 -12.45
N ALA A 80 -0.03 0.74 -12.10
CA ALA A 80 0.91 0.18 -11.13
C ALA A 80 0.29 0.05 -9.73
N ILE A 81 -0.44 1.05 -9.24
CA ILE A 81 -1.16 0.97 -7.95
C ILE A 81 -2.16 -0.18 -7.95
N TRP A 82 -2.95 -0.32 -9.02
CA TRP A 82 -3.99 -1.35 -9.10
C TRP A 82 -3.40 -2.75 -9.24
N ALA A 83 -2.34 -2.89 -10.04
CA ALA A 83 -1.59 -4.13 -10.15
C ALA A 83 -0.97 -4.52 -8.79
N GLY A 84 -0.35 -3.56 -8.11
CA GLY A 84 0.24 -3.73 -6.77
C GLY A 84 -0.80 -4.18 -5.74
N ALA A 85 -1.96 -3.54 -5.71
CA ALA A 85 -3.07 -3.92 -4.86
C ALA A 85 -3.57 -5.34 -5.15
N ALA A 86 -3.73 -5.70 -6.43
CA ALA A 86 -4.17 -7.03 -6.84
C ALA A 86 -3.18 -8.12 -6.39
N VAL A 87 -1.88 -7.93 -6.62
CA VAL A 87 -0.87 -8.91 -6.19
C VAL A 87 -0.71 -8.96 -4.68
N ALA A 88 -0.88 -7.84 -3.97
CA ALA A 88 -0.87 -7.82 -2.50
C ALA A 88 -2.05 -8.60 -1.91
N ILE A 89 -3.25 -8.53 -2.51
CA ILE A 89 -4.41 -9.34 -2.11
C ILE A 89 -4.13 -10.82 -2.33
N ILE A 90 -3.52 -11.19 -3.46
CA ILE A 90 -3.12 -12.59 -3.70
C ILE A 90 -2.08 -13.02 -2.66
N GLY A 91 -1.06 -12.19 -2.40
CA GLY A 91 -0.05 -12.39 -1.37
C GLY A 91 -0.66 -12.59 0.03
N ALA A 92 -1.69 -11.83 0.39
CA ALA A 92 -2.41 -11.98 1.66
C ALA A 92 -3.01 -13.38 1.83
N ALA A 93 -3.55 -13.97 0.76
CA ALA A 93 -4.07 -15.34 0.81
C ALA A 93 -2.95 -16.38 1.03
N HIS A 94 -1.75 -16.13 0.49
CA HIS A 94 -0.56 -16.94 0.78
C HIS A 94 -0.09 -16.81 2.23
N VAL A 95 -0.34 -15.67 2.88
CA VAL A 95 -0.14 -15.51 4.32
C VAL A 95 -1.12 -16.40 5.09
N VAL A 96 -2.44 -16.32 4.86
CA VAL A 96 -3.43 -17.07 5.67
C VAL A 96 -3.39 -18.58 5.45
N PHE A 97 -3.22 -19.01 4.19
CA PHE A 97 -3.39 -20.40 3.79
C PHE A 97 -2.09 -20.94 3.23
N PRO A 98 -1.23 -21.50 4.09
CA PRO A 98 0.04 -22.09 3.66
C PRO A 98 -0.14 -23.41 2.90
N GLU A 99 -1.16 -24.20 3.26
CA GLU A 99 -1.44 -25.50 2.64
C GLU A 99 -2.15 -25.36 1.28
N ASP A 100 -1.66 -26.07 0.27
CA ASP A 100 -2.17 -25.98 -1.11
C ASP A 100 -3.56 -26.61 -1.30
N ALA A 101 -4.01 -27.51 -0.41
CA ALA A 101 -5.12 -28.43 -0.68
C ALA A 101 -6.53 -27.80 -0.78
N ARG A 102 -6.75 -26.50 -0.47
CA ARG A 102 -8.00 -25.76 -0.76
C ARG A 102 -7.73 -24.26 -1.05
N ARG A 103 -6.55 -23.95 -1.56
CA ARG A 103 -6.02 -22.57 -1.61
C ARG A 103 -6.80 -21.68 -2.57
N GLU A 104 -7.19 -22.18 -3.74
CA GLU A 104 -7.86 -21.36 -4.78
C GLU A 104 -9.22 -20.81 -4.35
N VAL A 105 -10.06 -21.62 -3.70
CA VAL A 105 -11.36 -21.18 -3.17
C VAL A 105 -11.18 -20.16 -2.04
N ARG A 106 -10.13 -20.32 -1.24
CA ARG A 106 -9.83 -19.44 -0.10
C ARG A 106 -9.17 -18.12 -0.53
N VAL A 107 -8.31 -18.17 -1.55
CA VAL A 107 -7.80 -16.98 -2.26
C VAL A 107 -8.97 -16.23 -2.89
N ALA A 108 -9.89 -16.92 -3.57
CA ALA A 108 -11.09 -16.31 -4.13
C ALA A 108 -11.97 -15.64 -3.06
N LEU A 109 -12.09 -16.23 -1.87
CA LEU A 109 -12.80 -15.61 -0.74
C LEU A 109 -12.09 -14.39 -0.17
N VAL A 110 -10.75 -14.40 -0.06
CA VAL A 110 -9.96 -13.23 0.36
C VAL A 110 -10.07 -12.11 -0.68
N VAL A 111 -9.98 -12.44 -1.97
CA VAL A 111 -10.19 -11.50 -3.08
C VAL A 111 -11.60 -10.94 -3.07
N LEU A 112 -12.62 -11.77 -2.83
CA LEU A 112 -14.01 -11.35 -2.71
C LEU A 112 -14.21 -10.43 -1.50
N PHE A 113 -13.62 -10.76 -0.35
CA PHE A 113 -13.70 -9.93 0.85
C PHE A 113 -12.96 -8.60 0.66
N ALA A 114 -11.79 -8.62 0.03
CA ALA A 114 -11.04 -7.43 -0.38
C ALA A 114 -11.87 -6.53 -1.29
N PHE A 115 -12.53 -7.12 -2.28
CA PHE A 115 -13.41 -6.43 -3.22
C PHE A 115 -14.64 -5.83 -2.53
N VAL A 116 -15.32 -6.60 -1.67
CA VAL A 116 -16.49 -6.13 -0.91
C VAL A 116 -16.10 -5.02 0.07
N PHE A 117 -14.95 -5.13 0.74
CA PHE A 117 -14.47 -4.11 1.66
C PHE A 117 -14.00 -2.84 0.92
N ALA A 118 -13.24 -2.98 -0.18
CA ALA A 118 -12.85 -1.86 -1.04
C ALA A 118 -14.08 -1.15 -1.63
N PHE A 119 -15.06 -1.91 -2.11
CA PHE A 119 -16.29 -1.36 -2.67
C PHE A 119 -17.17 -0.71 -1.58
N GLY A 120 -17.29 -1.33 -0.41
CA GLY A 120 -18.03 -0.82 0.73
C GLY A 120 -17.42 0.47 1.30
N THR A 121 -16.09 0.51 1.47
CA THR A 121 -15.36 1.71 1.90
C THR A 121 -15.37 2.81 0.84
N ALA A 122 -15.22 2.49 -0.45
CA ALA A 122 -15.40 3.46 -1.54
C ALA A 122 -16.79 4.12 -1.48
N ARG A 123 -17.84 3.32 -1.28
CA ARG A 123 -19.22 3.82 -1.18
C ARG A 123 -19.47 4.62 0.09
N LEU A 124 -18.92 4.19 1.23
CA LEU A 124 -19.01 4.94 2.49
C LEU A 124 -18.26 6.27 2.38
N TYR A 125 -17.07 6.26 1.77
CA TYR A 125 -16.27 7.44 1.53
C TYR A 125 -16.96 8.42 0.58
N VAL A 126 -17.59 7.94 -0.50
CA VAL A 126 -18.41 8.77 -1.41
C VAL A 126 -19.63 9.34 -0.68
N ALA A 127 -20.24 8.60 0.24
CA ALA A 127 -21.39 9.07 1.01
C ALA A 127 -21.03 10.12 2.09
N VAL A 128 -19.82 10.06 2.64
CA VAL A 128 -19.37 10.93 3.75
C VAL A 128 -18.51 12.10 3.26
N SER A 129 -17.79 11.95 2.15
CA SER A 129 -16.89 12.96 1.59
C SER A 129 -17.53 13.68 0.40
N ALA A 130 -18.33 14.71 0.70
CA ALA A 130 -18.84 15.65 -0.32
C ALA A 130 -17.72 16.47 -0.99
N ALA A 131 -16.54 16.52 -0.39
CA ALA A 131 -15.36 17.11 -0.99
C ALA A 131 -14.57 16.03 -1.69
N THR A 132 -14.10 16.34 -2.89
CA THR A 132 -13.22 15.45 -3.60
C THR A 132 -12.04 16.21 -4.14
N PRO A 133 -10.83 15.72 -3.90
CA PRO A 133 -9.63 16.41 -4.33
C PRO A 133 -9.47 16.49 -5.83
N ALA A 134 -8.98 17.65 -6.26
CA ALA A 134 -8.40 17.83 -7.57
C ALA A 134 -6.87 17.69 -7.41
N LEU A 135 -6.37 16.46 -7.48
CA LEU A 135 -4.98 16.30 -7.91
C LEU A 135 -4.91 16.86 -9.33
N PRO A 136 -4.05 17.84 -9.63
CA PRO A 136 -3.90 18.31 -10.98
C PRO A 136 -3.47 17.10 -11.82
N LEU A 137 -4.31 16.70 -12.79
CA LEU A 137 -4.14 15.57 -13.74
C LEU A 137 -4.84 14.25 -13.40
N TRP A 138 -5.44 14.06 -12.22
CA TRP A 138 -6.29 12.89 -11.95
C TRP A 138 -7.75 13.30 -11.90
N SER A 139 -8.60 12.57 -12.62
CA SER A 139 -10.02 12.70 -12.38
C SER A 139 -10.28 12.31 -10.93
N THR A 140 -11.01 13.18 -10.27
CA THR A 140 -11.51 13.06 -8.92
C THR A 140 -12.03 11.66 -8.56
N ASP A 141 -12.73 11.03 -9.50
CA ASP A 141 -13.24 9.66 -9.36
C ASP A 141 -12.13 8.60 -9.42
N SER A 142 -11.11 8.78 -10.27
CA SER A 142 -9.97 7.86 -10.36
C SER A 142 -9.13 7.87 -9.07
N LEU A 143 -8.98 9.03 -8.44
CA LEU A 143 -8.30 9.12 -7.15
C LEU A 143 -9.08 8.38 -6.06
N ARG A 144 -10.39 8.62 -5.96
CA ARG A 144 -11.28 7.92 -5.01
C ARG A 144 -11.18 6.40 -5.16
N VAL A 145 -11.26 5.91 -6.39
CA VAL A 145 -11.18 4.47 -6.66
C VAL A 145 -9.81 3.93 -6.28
N SER A 146 -8.73 4.62 -6.64
CA SER A 146 -7.36 4.18 -6.32
C SER A 146 -7.12 4.13 -4.80
N VAL A 147 -7.57 5.14 -4.05
CA VAL A 147 -7.48 5.13 -2.58
C VAL A 147 -8.27 3.96 -1.99
N ALA A 148 -9.50 3.73 -2.44
CA ALA A 148 -10.32 2.63 -1.92
C ALA A 148 -9.74 1.25 -2.26
N VAL A 149 -9.18 1.08 -3.46
CA VAL A 149 -8.48 -0.15 -3.88
C VAL A 149 -7.26 -0.41 -2.99
N SER A 150 -6.42 0.61 -2.75
CA SER A 150 -5.26 0.48 -1.85
C SER A 150 -5.67 0.18 -0.41
N GLN A 151 -6.69 0.86 0.13
CA GLN A 151 -7.21 0.61 1.47
C GLN A 151 -7.81 -0.79 1.60
N GLY A 152 -8.53 -1.27 0.58
CA GLY A 152 -9.05 -2.63 0.52
C GLY A 152 -7.94 -3.69 0.49
N ALA A 153 -6.88 -3.45 -0.27
CA ALA A 153 -5.71 -4.33 -0.29
C ALA A 153 -5.02 -4.36 1.08
N MET A 154 -4.77 -3.20 1.70
CA MET A 154 -4.19 -3.12 3.05
C MET A 154 -5.08 -3.84 4.09
N ALA A 155 -6.39 -3.60 4.09
CA ALA A 155 -7.31 -4.27 5.01
C ALA A 155 -7.28 -5.80 4.83
N SER A 156 -7.12 -6.29 3.61
CA SER A 156 -7.05 -7.73 3.30
C SER A 156 -5.75 -8.34 3.79
N VAL A 157 -4.62 -7.66 3.59
CA VAL A 157 -3.32 -8.06 4.16
C VAL A 157 -3.38 -8.04 5.69
N GLY A 158 -3.98 -7.01 6.29
CA GLY A 158 -4.14 -6.90 7.74
C GLY A 158 -5.01 -8.02 8.32
N ALA A 159 -6.17 -8.28 7.72
CA ALA A 159 -7.05 -9.38 8.11
C ALA A 159 -6.32 -10.73 7.98
N ALA A 160 -5.55 -10.92 6.91
CA ALA A 160 -4.75 -12.11 6.71
C ALA A 160 -3.70 -12.31 7.80
N CYS A 161 -3.01 -11.25 8.18
CA CYS A 161 -2.03 -11.27 9.25
C CYS A 161 -2.67 -11.58 10.61
N VAL A 162 -3.83 -10.99 10.92
CA VAL A 162 -4.60 -11.28 12.14
C VAL A 162 -5.02 -12.76 12.17
N LEU A 163 -5.55 -13.29 11.06
CA LEU A 163 -5.94 -14.70 10.97
C LEU A 163 -4.74 -15.62 11.19
N ARG A 164 -3.56 -15.31 10.60
CA ARG A 164 -2.34 -16.09 10.83
C ARG A 164 -1.83 -15.96 12.28
N ALA A 165 -1.93 -14.78 12.87
CA ALA A 165 -1.47 -14.54 14.24
C ALA A 165 -2.36 -15.23 15.30
N LEU A 166 -3.66 -15.36 15.01
CA LEU A 166 -4.65 -16.02 15.86
C LEU A 166 -4.83 -17.52 15.54
N ALA A 167 -4.32 -17.99 14.40
CA ALA A 167 -4.37 -19.40 14.06
C ALA A 167 -3.66 -20.23 15.15
N ARG A 168 -4.24 -21.40 15.46
CA ARG A 168 -3.72 -22.33 16.47
C ARG A 168 -2.21 -22.59 16.26
N PRO A 169 -1.44 -22.94 17.31
CA PRO A 169 0.04 -23.01 17.34
C PRO A 169 0.73 -23.95 16.31
N LYS A 170 -0.01 -24.52 15.36
CA LYS A 170 0.49 -25.37 14.29
C LYS A 170 1.05 -24.57 13.10
N ILE A 171 0.67 -23.30 12.92
CA ILE A 171 1.15 -22.46 11.80
C ILE A 171 2.30 -21.57 12.29
N ARG A 172 3.51 -21.79 11.78
CA ARG A 172 4.68 -20.94 12.05
C ARG A 172 4.59 -19.60 11.28
N GLY A 173 5.31 -18.58 11.73
CA GLY A 173 5.41 -17.26 11.09
C GLY A 173 4.56 -16.19 11.75
N ARG A 174 4.23 -16.36 13.03
CA ARG A 174 3.43 -15.38 13.80
C ARG A 174 4.14 -14.03 13.92
N ASN A 175 5.45 -14.05 14.16
CA ASN A 175 6.25 -12.83 14.32
C ASN A 175 6.26 -12.03 13.01
N GLY A 176 6.54 -12.69 11.88
CA GLY A 176 6.48 -12.05 10.56
C GLY A 176 5.10 -11.48 10.22
N ALA A 177 4.01 -12.23 10.50
CA ALA A 177 2.65 -11.73 10.32
C ALA A 177 2.33 -10.52 11.21
N SER A 178 2.82 -10.50 12.45
CA SER A 178 2.59 -9.38 13.39
C SER A 178 3.33 -8.12 12.96
N VAL A 179 4.55 -8.25 12.46
CA VAL A 179 5.34 -7.13 11.94
C VAL A 179 4.73 -6.60 10.63
N LEU A 180 4.30 -7.49 9.73
CA LEU A 180 3.57 -7.10 8.51
C LEU A 180 2.23 -6.40 8.83
N LEU A 181 1.51 -6.87 9.86
CA LEU A 181 0.30 -6.20 10.35
C LEU A 181 0.62 -4.78 10.84
N LEU A 182 1.70 -4.60 11.60
CA LEU A 182 2.11 -3.29 12.09
C LEU A 182 2.42 -2.34 10.92
N GLY A 183 3.18 -2.79 9.92
CA GLY A 183 3.46 -2.01 8.71
C GLY A 183 2.19 -1.62 7.96
N THR A 184 1.27 -2.58 7.78
CA THR A 184 -0.03 -2.36 7.13
C THR A 184 -0.89 -1.36 7.91
N LEU A 185 -0.90 -1.42 9.24
CA LEU A 185 -1.61 -0.47 10.10
C LEU A 185 -1.03 0.93 10.01
N VAL A 186 0.29 1.08 9.95
CA VAL A 186 0.96 2.38 9.75
C VAL A 186 0.53 3.01 8.43
N CYS A 187 0.54 2.25 7.33
CA CYS A 187 0.07 2.74 6.03
C CYS A 187 -1.44 3.09 6.04
N LEU A 188 -2.27 2.26 6.68
CA LEU A 188 -3.71 2.49 6.76
C LEU A 188 -4.04 3.74 7.59
N VAL A 189 -3.42 3.89 8.76
CA VAL A 189 -3.57 5.09 9.62
C VAL A 189 -3.07 6.32 8.88
N GLY A 190 -1.91 6.24 8.22
CA GLY A 190 -1.39 7.32 7.37
C GLY A 190 -2.37 7.71 6.27
N SER A 191 -2.99 6.75 5.59
CA SER A 191 -3.99 6.97 4.56
C SER A 191 -5.24 7.67 5.12
N VAL A 192 -5.78 7.20 6.26
CA VAL A 192 -6.94 7.82 6.92
C VAL A 192 -6.64 9.26 7.35
N ILE A 193 -5.49 9.50 7.97
CA ILE A 193 -5.05 10.84 8.38
C ILE A 193 -4.90 11.73 7.16
N TRP A 194 -4.23 11.27 6.10
CA TRP A 194 -4.04 12.02 4.87
C TRP A 194 -5.37 12.39 4.22
N THR A 195 -6.29 11.44 4.09
CA THR A 195 -7.62 11.66 3.53
C THR A 195 -8.43 12.66 4.36
N TRP A 196 -8.38 12.57 5.69
CA TRP A 196 -9.04 13.53 6.58
C TRP A 196 -8.45 14.94 6.45
N LEU A 197 -7.11 15.06 6.42
CA LEU A 197 -6.40 16.32 6.25
C LEU A 197 -6.71 16.98 4.91
N LEU A 198 -6.67 16.20 3.82
CA LEU A 198 -6.97 16.66 2.47
C LEU A 198 -8.38 17.26 2.40
N GLY A 199 -9.37 16.55 2.93
CA GLY A 199 -10.76 17.03 2.98
C GLY A 199 -10.92 18.34 3.78
N LYS A 200 -10.15 18.54 4.85
CA LYS A 200 -10.21 19.79 5.65
C LYS A 200 -9.46 20.96 5.00
N CYS A 201 -8.32 20.69 4.38
CA CYS A 201 -7.48 21.73 3.80
C CYS A 201 -8.03 22.26 2.47
N GLU A 202 -8.72 21.44 1.66
CA GLU A 202 -9.41 21.90 0.45
C GLU A 202 -10.71 22.66 0.76
N LEU A 203 -11.47 22.24 1.79
CA LEU A 203 -12.68 22.94 2.21
C LEU A 203 -12.36 24.37 2.69
N SER A 204 -11.19 24.54 3.33
CA SER A 204 -10.66 25.83 3.78
C SER A 204 -10.30 26.77 2.62
N GLN A 205 -9.93 26.22 1.45
CA GLN A 205 -9.59 27.02 0.26
C GLN A 205 -10.83 27.43 -0.55
N THR A 206 -11.94 26.68 -0.43
CA THR A 206 -13.16 26.88 -1.21
C THR A 206 -14.25 27.64 -0.44
N LEU A 207 -14.31 27.46 0.87
CA LEU A 207 -15.22 28.18 1.76
C LEU A 207 -14.39 29.17 2.57
N ASP A 208 -14.44 30.44 2.19
CA ASP A 208 -13.82 31.57 2.89
C ASP A 208 -14.61 31.90 4.19
N LYS A 209 -14.87 30.87 5.00
CA LYS A 209 -15.56 30.94 6.29
C LYS A 209 -14.51 30.80 7.38
N GLU A 210 -14.47 31.74 8.32
CA GLU A 210 -13.52 31.80 9.43
C GLU A 210 -13.43 30.49 10.25
N ASP A 211 -14.47 29.65 10.21
CA ASP A 211 -14.60 28.42 10.98
C ASP A 211 -14.00 27.16 10.33
N VAL A 212 -13.54 27.21 9.07
CA VAL A 212 -12.92 26.06 8.39
C VAL A 212 -11.49 26.40 8.02
N ARG A 213 -10.58 26.31 8.99
CA ARG A 213 -9.13 26.43 8.76
C ARG A 213 -8.50 25.04 8.63
N CYS A 214 -7.61 24.88 7.66
CA CYS A 214 -6.74 23.69 7.57
C CYS A 214 -6.04 23.49 8.93
N PRO A 215 -6.11 22.30 9.55
CA PRO A 215 -5.60 22.07 10.90
C PRO A 215 -4.06 22.05 10.98
N LEU A 216 -3.38 22.04 9.82
CA LEU A 216 -1.92 22.04 9.74
C LEU A 216 -1.37 23.46 9.59
N PRO A 217 -0.18 23.74 10.16
CA PRO A 217 0.55 24.97 9.88
C PRO A 217 0.82 25.12 8.37
N PRO A 218 0.90 26.35 7.83
CA PRO A 218 1.17 26.61 6.41
C PRO A 218 2.49 26.01 5.88
N VAL A 219 3.42 25.69 6.80
CA VAL A 219 4.72 25.09 6.51
C VAL A 219 4.69 23.56 6.38
N PHE A 220 3.59 22.91 6.75
CA PHE A 220 3.51 21.45 6.85
C PHE A 220 2.73 20.85 5.68
N ASP A 221 3.41 20.08 4.83
CA ASP A 221 2.78 19.39 3.69
C ASP A 221 2.21 18.04 4.13
N HIS A 222 0.88 17.92 4.08
CA HIS A 222 0.17 16.68 4.39
C HIS A 222 0.53 15.52 3.44
N ASN A 223 0.93 15.83 2.20
CA ASN A 223 1.38 14.81 1.24
C ASN A 223 2.77 14.27 1.61
N ALA A 224 3.67 15.15 2.05
CA ALA A 224 4.96 14.75 2.61
C ALA A 224 4.79 13.87 3.86
N LEU A 225 3.87 14.26 4.76
CA LEU A 225 3.54 13.44 5.94
C LEU A 225 3.03 12.05 5.54
N TYR A 226 2.17 11.97 4.52
CA TYR A 226 1.67 10.69 4.02
C TYR A 226 2.81 9.81 3.46
N CYS A 227 3.72 10.38 2.67
CA CYS A 227 4.89 9.63 2.20
C CYS A 227 5.76 9.11 3.35
N LEU A 228 5.91 9.86 4.44
CA LEU A 228 6.64 9.37 5.62
C LEU A 228 5.97 8.15 6.25
N PHE A 229 4.63 8.14 6.34
CA PHE A 229 3.89 6.96 6.79
C PHE A 229 4.07 5.77 5.85
N LEU A 230 4.06 6.00 4.53
CA LEU A 230 4.29 4.94 3.55
C LEU A 230 5.70 4.34 3.67
N ILE A 231 6.73 5.18 3.78
CA ILE A 231 8.12 4.75 3.99
C ILE A 231 8.22 3.89 5.26
N ALA A 232 7.75 4.42 6.40
CA ALA A 232 7.80 3.70 7.67
C ALA A 232 7.01 2.38 7.63
N GLY A 233 5.84 2.38 7.01
CA GLY A 233 5.01 1.19 6.84
C GLY A 233 5.63 0.18 5.88
N ASN A 234 6.34 0.61 4.84
CA ASN A 234 7.03 -0.26 3.89
C ASN A 234 8.26 -0.93 4.49
N ILE A 235 9.04 -0.22 5.31
CA ILE A 235 10.14 -0.81 6.08
C ILE A 235 9.62 -1.97 6.94
N LEU A 236 8.56 -1.73 7.71
CA LEU A 236 7.93 -2.75 8.55
C LEU A 236 7.31 -3.88 7.72
N SER A 237 6.68 -3.55 6.60
CA SER A 237 6.08 -4.56 5.73
C SER A 237 7.14 -5.45 5.08
N ALA A 238 8.25 -4.88 4.63
CA ALA A 238 9.37 -5.63 4.07
C ALA A 238 10.01 -6.55 5.11
N GLU A 239 10.28 -6.06 6.33
CA GLU A 239 10.73 -6.87 7.46
C GLU A 239 9.76 -8.03 7.76
N GLY A 240 8.46 -7.74 7.81
CA GLY A 240 7.41 -8.75 8.02
C GLY A 240 7.37 -9.81 6.92
N VAL A 241 7.50 -9.40 5.66
CA VAL A 241 7.57 -10.31 4.50
C VAL A 241 8.82 -11.17 4.55
N LEU A 242 10.00 -10.60 4.85
CA LEU A 242 11.25 -11.36 4.95
C LEU A 242 11.20 -12.38 6.09
N ARG A 243 10.62 -12.03 7.24
CA ARG A 243 10.37 -12.98 8.34
C ARG A 243 9.38 -14.07 7.96
N LEU A 244 8.32 -13.74 7.22
CA LEU A 244 7.37 -14.73 6.71
C LEU A 244 8.02 -15.67 5.69
N MET A 245 8.88 -15.13 4.83
CA MET A 245 9.71 -15.91 3.91
C MET A 245 10.61 -16.84 4.71
N ALA A 246 11.42 -16.37 5.66
CA ALA A 246 12.35 -17.21 6.44
C ALA A 246 11.71 -18.47 7.07
N VAL A 247 10.40 -18.46 7.32
CA VAL A 247 9.64 -19.57 7.91
C VAL A 247 9.12 -20.58 6.87
N GLY A 248 9.40 -20.37 5.58
CA GLY A 248 9.23 -21.32 4.49
C GLY A 248 7.78 -21.79 4.27
N ASP A 249 6.87 -20.85 3.99
CA ASP A 249 5.41 -21.08 3.94
C ASP A 249 4.84 -21.73 5.24
N GLY A 250 5.60 -21.85 6.34
CA GLY A 250 5.18 -22.56 7.55
C GLY A 250 5.45 -24.06 7.53
N ALA A 251 6.29 -24.55 6.61
CA ALA A 251 6.75 -25.94 6.60
C ALA A 251 7.49 -26.28 7.91
N LEU A 252 7.17 -27.43 8.49
CA LEU A 252 7.63 -27.90 9.81
C LEU A 252 9.17 -27.92 10.02
N ASN A 253 9.96 -27.75 8.97
CA ASN A 253 11.42 -27.89 8.98
C ASN A 253 12.20 -26.57 8.92
N TYR A 254 11.54 -25.40 8.85
CA TYR A 254 12.23 -24.09 8.83
C TYR A 254 12.28 -23.45 10.23
N ALA A 255 13.45 -22.95 10.62
CA ALA A 255 13.67 -22.27 11.88
C ALA A 255 13.06 -20.85 11.85
N GLU A 256 12.30 -20.48 12.89
CA GLU A 256 11.86 -19.09 13.07
C GLU A 256 13.06 -18.24 13.53
N ILE A 257 13.30 -17.11 12.85
CA ILE A 257 14.20 -16.08 13.37
C ILE A 257 13.46 -15.39 14.53
N PRO A 258 14.03 -15.34 15.75
CA PRO A 258 13.38 -14.73 16.91
C PRO A 258 12.99 -13.26 16.68
#